data_AF-Q97AS3-F1
#
_entry.id   AF-Q97AS3-F1
#
_cell.length_a   1.000
_cell.length_b   1.000
_cell.length_c   1.000
_cell.angle_alpha   90.00
_cell.angle_beta   90.00
_cell.angle_gamma   90.00
#
_symmetry.space_group_name_H-M   'P 1'
#
loop_
_entity.id
_entity.type
_entity.pdbx_description
1 polymer ?
#
loop_
_entity_poly.entity_id
_entity_poly.type
_entity_poly.pdbx_seq_one_letter_code
_entity_poly.pdbx_strand_id
1 'polypeptide(L)'
;MFNCVLRLKEACDLKISNIYDDTIKVLGKGQKERLVYLPPETKEALMDYLKVRTPEKNLEDRDYVFTTASWKKLSYNYFTKICHEISIMAGVKWHPHMVRHTYATELFKSGVNIYYVARLLGH
;
A
#
# COMPACT_ATOMS: atom_id res chain seq x y z
N MET A 1 0.90 -0.02 3.22
CA MET A 1 1.82 1.02 2.69
C MET A 1 3.15 1.06 3.43
N PHE A 2 3.14 1.10 4.78
CA PHE A 2 4.33 1.12 5.63
C PHE A 2 5.18 -0.16 5.48
N ASN A 3 4.64 -1.32 5.87
CA ASN A 3 5.35 -2.61 5.86
C ASN A 3 5.73 -3.10 4.45
N CYS A 4 4.92 -2.78 3.44
CA CYS A 4 5.16 -3.18 2.06
C CYS A 4 5.85 -2.09 1.23
N VAL A 5 6.24 -0.97 1.84
CA VAL A 5 6.97 0.12 1.17
C VAL A 5 6.35 0.49 -0.18
N LEU A 6 5.03 0.70 -0.20
CA LEU A 6 4.29 1.08 -1.41
C LEU A 6 4.26 2.59 -1.57
N ARG A 7 4.28 3.09 -2.81
CA ARG A 7 3.95 4.51 -3.06
C ARG A 7 2.45 4.69 -2.81
N LEU A 8 2.02 5.89 -2.43
CA LEU A 8 0.59 6.16 -2.21
C LEU A 8 -0.24 5.83 -3.46
N LYS A 9 0.25 6.23 -4.65
CA LYS A 9 -0.40 5.89 -5.92
C LYS A 9 -0.46 4.39 -6.18
N GLU A 10 0.61 3.66 -5.90
CA GLU A 10 0.64 2.19 -6.04
C GLU A 10 -0.37 1.51 -5.11
N ALA A 11 -0.53 2.01 -3.88
CA ALA A 11 -1.55 1.53 -2.96
C ALA A 11 -2.97 1.88 -3.44
N CYS A 12 -3.16 3.09 -3.98
CA CYS A 12 -4.42 3.57 -4.55
C CYS A 12 -4.87 2.77 -5.78
N ASP A 13 -3.91 2.29 -6.56
CA ASP A 13 -4.13 1.52 -7.80
C ASP A 13 -4.12 -0.01 -7.56
N LEU A 14 -3.89 -0.47 -6.32
CA LEU A 14 -3.79 -1.89 -5.99
C LEU A 14 -5.12 -2.62 -6.22
N LYS A 15 -5.05 -3.75 -6.92
CA LYS A 15 -6.19 -4.61 -7.21
C LYS A 15 -6.12 -5.92 -6.41
N ILE A 16 -7.28 -6.48 -6.11
CA ILE A 16 -7.44 -7.77 -5.42
C ILE A 16 -6.83 -8.87 -6.29
N SER A 17 -7.05 -8.81 -7.60
CA SER A 17 -6.41 -9.68 -8.59
C SER A 17 -4.87 -9.63 -8.62
N ASN A 18 -4.24 -8.69 -7.91
CA ASN A 18 -2.79 -8.59 -7.79
C ASN A 18 -2.27 -9.00 -6.40
N ILE A 19 -3.13 -9.52 -5.53
CA ILE A 19 -2.76 -10.10 -4.25
C ILE A 19 -2.65 -11.62 -4.43
N TYR A 20 -1.48 -12.15 -4.09
CA TYR A 20 -1.17 -13.56 -3.97
C TYR A 20 -0.86 -13.84 -2.50
N ASP A 21 -0.99 -15.11 -2.08
CA ASP A 21 -1.01 -15.53 -0.68
C ASP A 21 -0.14 -14.70 0.28
N ASP A 22 1.14 -14.54 -0.02
CA ASP A 22 2.12 -13.79 0.77
C ASP A 22 2.78 -12.63 0.00
N THR A 23 2.30 -12.33 -1.21
CA THR A 23 2.94 -11.34 -2.10
C THR A 23 1.92 -10.50 -2.84
N ILE A 24 2.26 -9.25 -3.09
CA ILE A 24 1.49 -8.36 -3.97
C ILE A 24 2.30 -8.01 -5.20
N LYS A 25 1.66 -8.07 -6.36
CA LYS A 25 2.21 -7.53 -7.60
C LYS A 25 1.88 -6.06 -7.70
N VAL A 26 2.91 -5.24 -7.87
CA VAL A 26 2.81 -3.79 -7.90
C VAL A 26 3.36 -3.26 -9.21
N LEU A 27 2.58 -2.43 -9.89
CA LEU A 27 3.01 -1.71 -11.08
C LEU A 27 3.65 -0.37 -10.67
N GLY A 28 4.97 -0.27 -10.80
CA GLY A 28 5.74 0.92 -10.43
C GLY A 28 5.85 1.96 -11.55
N LYS A 29 6.66 3.00 -11.28
CA LYS A 29 7.02 4.02 -12.28
C LYS A 29 7.67 3.36 -13.51
N GLY A 30 7.22 3.74 -14.70
CA GLY A 30 7.69 3.16 -15.96
C GLY A 30 7.07 1.80 -16.29
N GLN A 31 5.93 1.44 -15.69
CA GLN A 31 5.24 0.16 -15.88
C GLN A 31 6.09 -1.07 -15.52
N LYS A 32 7.13 -0.88 -14.69
CA LYS A 32 7.91 -1.99 -14.17
C LYS A 32 7.13 -2.70 -13.07
N GLU A 33 6.94 -4.00 -13.24
CA GLU A 33 6.32 -4.84 -12.23
C GLU A 33 7.34 -5.22 -11.16
N ARG A 34 6.90 -5.26 -9.90
CA ARG A 34 7.67 -5.89 -8.82
C ARG A 34 6.73 -6.67 -7.92
N LEU A 35 7.26 -7.75 -7.35
CA LEU A 35 6.62 -8.48 -6.27
C LEU A 35 7.09 -7.90 -4.94
N VAL A 36 6.15 -7.67 -4.04
CA VAL A 36 6.42 -7.19 -2.69
C VAL A 36 5.84 -8.19 -1.72
N TYR A 37 6.63 -8.63 -0.76
CA TYR A 37 6.17 -9.52 0.30
C TYR A 37 5.16 -8.81 1.22
N LEU A 38 4.14 -9.54 1.66
CA LEU A 38 3.19 -9.14 2.69
C LEU A 38 3.63 -9.76 4.02
N PRO A 39 4.21 -8.98 4.95
CA PRO A 39 4.47 -9.48 6.30
C PRO A 39 3.18 -10.01 6.95
N PRO A 40 3.25 -11.03 7.81
CA PRO A 40 2.08 -11.69 8.40
C PRO A 40 1.05 -10.73 8.99
N GLU A 41 1.48 -9.70 9.73
CA GLU A 41 0.58 -8.72 10.36
C GLU A 41 -0.14 -7.87 9.30
N THR A 42 0.53 -7.59 8.18
CA THR A 42 -0.06 -6.84 7.07
C THR A 42 -1.04 -7.69 6.28
N LYS A 43 -0.71 -8.98 6.10
CA LYS A 43 -1.60 -9.96 5.47
C LYS A 43 -2.88 -10.11 6.28
N GLU A 44 -2.76 -10.29 7.60
CA GLU A 44 -3.91 -10.42 8.49
C GLU A 44 -4.83 -9.18 8.43
N ALA A 45 -4.26 -7.98 8.61
CA ALA A 45 -5.03 -6.73 8.52
C ALA A 45 -5.70 -6.54 7.15
N LEU A 46 -5.03 -6.93 6.06
CA LEU A 46 -5.58 -6.87 4.71
C LEU A 46 -6.73 -7.86 4.54
N MET A 47 -6.59 -9.10 5.02
CA MET A 47 -7.64 -10.11 4.94
C MET A 47 -8.87 -9.72 5.77
N ASP A 48 -8.68 -9.17 6.97
CA ASP A 48 -9.78 -8.69 7.80
C ASP A 48 -10.53 -7.54 7.15
N TYR A 49 -9.81 -6.61 6.53
CA TYR A 49 -10.41 -5.55 5.72
C TYR A 49 -11.21 -6.14 4.53
N LEU A 50 -10.66 -7.12 3.81
CA LEU A 50 -11.35 -7.75 2.68
C LEU A 50 -12.63 -8.51 3.08
N LYS A 51 -12.71 -9.04 4.31
CA LYS A 51 -13.92 -9.69 4.84
C LYS A 51 -15.07 -8.69 5.02
N VAL A 52 -14.80 -7.49 5.50
CA VAL A 52 -15.82 -6.44 5.70
C VAL A 52 -16.10 -5.64 4.43
N ARG A 53 -15.16 -5.65 3.48
CA ARG A 53 -15.31 -5.05 2.16
C ARG A 53 -16.13 -5.96 1.25
N THR A 54 -17.44 -5.94 1.39
CA THR A 54 -18.39 -6.72 0.59
C THR A 54 -19.07 -5.85 -0.49
N PRO A 55 -18.43 -5.59 -1.66
CA PRO A 55 -19.03 -4.78 -2.71
C PRO A 55 -20.25 -5.47 -3.32
N GLU A 56 -21.21 -4.67 -3.80
CA GLU A 56 -22.30 -5.18 -4.61
C GLU A 56 -21.79 -5.85 -5.90
N LYS A 57 -22.57 -6.79 -6.43
CA LYS A 57 -22.24 -7.47 -7.69
C LYS A 57 -22.29 -6.45 -8.85
N ASN A 58 -21.39 -6.60 -9.82
CA ASN A 58 -21.31 -5.82 -11.07
C ASN A 58 -20.83 -4.36 -10.97
N LEU A 59 -20.16 -3.99 -9.87
CA LEU A 59 -19.50 -2.69 -9.77
C LEU A 59 -18.19 -2.66 -10.58
N GLU A 60 -17.97 -1.58 -11.33
CA GLU A 60 -16.78 -1.35 -12.17
C GLU A 60 -15.47 -1.39 -11.35
N ASP A 61 -15.46 -0.75 -10.19
CA ASP A 61 -14.29 -0.60 -9.33
C ASP A 61 -14.14 -1.74 -8.30
N ARG A 62 -14.91 -2.83 -8.42
CA ARG A 62 -14.94 -3.94 -7.44
C ARG A 62 -13.59 -4.58 -7.17
N ASP A 63 -12.68 -4.54 -8.15
CA ASP A 63 -11.37 -5.18 -8.07
C ASP A 63 -10.34 -4.30 -7.35
N TYR A 64 -10.58 -3.00 -7.14
CA TYR A 64 -9.66 -2.17 -6.37
C TYR A 64 -9.72 -2.49 -4.89
N VAL A 65 -8.57 -2.67 -4.23
CA VAL A 65 -8.52 -2.97 -2.80
C VAL A 65 -9.18 -1.87 -1.99
N PHE A 66 -8.79 -0.61 -2.20
CA PHE A 66 -9.35 0.52 -1.46
C PHE A 66 -10.43 1.25 -2.25
N THR A 67 -11.63 1.32 -1.68
CA THR A 67 -12.79 1.99 -2.27
C THR A 67 -13.43 2.96 -1.29
N THR A 68 -14.22 3.91 -1.81
CA THR A 68 -15.10 4.77 -1.03
C THR A 68 -16.33 4.00 -0.54
N ALA A 69 -17.15 4.62 0.32
CA ALA A 69 -18.44 4.07 0.74
C ALA A 69 -19.41 3.82 -0.43
N SER A 70 -19.26 4.55 -1.54
CA SER A 70 -20.03 4.35 -2.78
C SER A 70 -19.35 3.35 -3.74
N TRP A 71 -18.41 2.55 -3.24
CA TRP A 71 -17.67 1.53 -3.99
C TRP A 71 -16.89 2.01 -5.21
N LYS A 72 -16.57 3.29 -5.26
CA LYS A 72 -15.66 3.84 -6.26
C LYS A 72 -14.22 3.71 -5.81
N LYS A 73 -13.31 3.56 -6.74
CA LYS A 73 -11.87 3.56 -6.46
C LYS A 73 -11.51 4.80 -5.64
N LEU A 74 -10.75 4.61 -4.57
CA LEU A 74 -10.22 5.72 -3.79
C LEU A 74 -9.36 6.61 -4.69
N SER A 75 -9.54 7.94 -4.64
CA SER A 75 -8.67 8.84 -5.40
C SER A 75 -7.37 9.12 -4.64
N TYR A 76 -6.30 9.46 -5.36
CA TYR A 76 -5.02 9.83 -4.76
C TYR A 76 -5.16 10.99 -3.76
N ASN A 77 -5.94 12.01 -4.11
CA ASN A 77 -6.16 13.18 -3.25
C ASN A 77 -6.93 12.80 -1.98
N TYR A 78 -7.93 11.94 -2.11
CA TYR A 78 -8.70 11.50 -0.95
C TYR A 78 -7.88 10.57 -0.04
N PHE A 79 -7.07 9.67 -0.61
CA PHE A 79 -6.13 8.87 0.17
C PHE A 79 -5.10 9.74 0.90
N THR A 80 -4.57 10.78 0.23
CA THR A 80 -3.67 11.75 0.87
C THR A 80 -4.34 12.44 2.06
N LYS A 81 -5.61 12.84 1.89
CA LYS A 81 -6.41 13.45 2.96
C LYS A 81 -6.57 12.51 4.15
N ILE A 82 -6.93 11.24 3.91
CA ILE A 82 -7.04 10.22 4.98
C ILE A 82 -5.71 10.04 5.72
N CYS A 83 -4.59 9.96 5.00
CA CYS A 83 -3.27 9.87 5.65
C CYS A 83 -2.97 11.09 6.54
N HIS A 84 -3.37 12.29 6.08
CA HIS A 84 -3.19 13.51 6.85
C HIS A 84 -4.08 13.55 8.10
N GLU A 85 -5.35 13.13 7.99
CA GLU A 85 -6.26 13.01 9.15
C GLU A 85 -5.71 12.02 10.18
N ILE A 86 -5.20 10.86 9.75
CA ILE A 86 -4.56 9.88 10.64
C ILE A 86 -3.33 10.48 11.32
N SER A 87 -2.51 11.26 10.60
CA SER A 87 -1.35 11.97 11.16
C SER A 87 -1.76 12.94 12.28
N ILE A 88 -2.86 13.67 12.10
CA ILE A 88 -3.38 14.58 13.12
C ILE A 88 -3.90 13.79 14.33
N MET A 89 -4.72 12.75 14.10
CA MET A 89 -5.29 11.93 15.19
C MET A 89 -4.22 11.23 16.02
N ALA A 90 -3.14 10.77 15.37
CA ALA A 90 -2.01 10.14 16.05
C ALA A 90 -1.10 11.16 16.78
N GLY A 91 -1.25 12.46 16.53
CA GLY A 91 -0.36 13.50 17.06
C GLY A 91 1.06 13.43 16.47
N VAL A 92 1.27 12.73 15.36
CA VAL A 92 2.58 12.50 14.75
C VAL A 92 2.57 13.05 13.33
N LYS A 93 3.48 13.97 13.02
CA LYS A 93 3.66 14.50 11.67
C LYS A 93 4.31 13.45 10.77
N TRP A 94 3.54 12.90 9.83
CA TRP A 94 4.05 12.00 8.81
C TRP A 94 3.34 12.19 7.47
N HIS A 95 3.98 11.78 6.39
CA HIS A 95 3.36 11.65 5.07
C HIS A 95 3.90 10.41 4.35
N PRO A 96 3.20 9.87 3.34
CA PRO A 96 3.58 8.61 2.68
C PRO A 96 5.03 8.52 2.20
N HIS A 97 5.59 9.62 1.70
CA HIS A 97 7.00 9.66 1.29
C HIS A 97 7.97 9.59 2.47
N MET A 98 7.71 10.28 3.60
CA MET A 98 8.53 10.15 4.82
C MET A 98 8.55 8.71 5.33
N VAL A 99 7.39 8.05 5.37
CA VAL A 99 7.27 6.65 5.80
C VAL A 99 8.20 5.73 5.00
N ARG A 100 8.23 5.89 3.67
CA ARG A 100 9.10 5.10 2.80
C ARG A 100 10.58 5.35 3.10
N HIS A 101 10.97 6.60 3.35
CA HIS A 101 12.34 6.95 3.73
C HIS A 101 12.72 6.35 5.07
N THR A 102 11.86 6.48 6.09
CA THR A 102 12.09 5.91 7.42
C THR A 102 12.29 4.41 7.33
N TYR A 103 11.44 3.69 6.60
CA TYR A 103 11.58 2.24 6.45
C TYR A 103 12.83 1.84 5.67
N ALA A 104 13.19 2.59 4.62
CA ALA A 104 14.44 2.36 3.89
C ALA A 104 15.67 2.56 4.78
N THR A 105 15.68 3.61 5.61
CA THR A 105 16.73 3.86 6.60
C THR A 105 16.80 2.72 7.62
N GLU A 106 15.67 2.22 8.11
CA GLU A 106 15.64 1.12 9.07
C GLU A 106 16.18 -0.20 8.50
N LEU A 107 15.79 -0.53 7.26
CA LEU A 107 16.35 -1.68 6.54
C LEU A 107 17.88 -1.54 6.35
N PHE A 108 18.35 -0.35 5.99
CA PHE A 108 19.77 -0.11 5.85
C PHE A 108 20.52 -0.23 7.19
N LYS A 109 19.96 0.32 8.27
CA LYS A 109 20.53 0.22 9.63
C LYS A 109 20.57 -1.20 10.16
N SER A 110 19.60 -2.04 9.80
CA SER A 110 19.58 -3.47 10.12
C SER A 110 20.52 -4.32 9.26
N GLY A 111 21.33 -3.68 8.39
CA GLY A 111 22.37 -4.35 7.60
C GLY A 111 21.88 -4.92 6.26
N VAL A 112 20.64 -4.60 5.84
CA VAL A 112 20.14 -5.02 4.53
C VAL A 112 20.92 -4.31 3.43
N ASN A 113 21.40 -5.08 2.45
CA ASN A 113 22.17 -4.56 1.34
C ASN A 113 21.35 -3.53 0.52
N ILE A 114 21.96 -2.38 0.23
CA ILE A 114 21.33 -1.21 -0.40
C ILE A 114 20.70 -1.53 -1.77
N TYR A 115 21.23 -2.49 -2.53
CA TYR A 115 20.64 -2.93 -3.79
C TYR A 115 19.28 -3.60 -3.58
N TYR A 116 19.12 -4.37 -2.50
CA TYR A 116 17.83 -4.98 -2.14
C TYR A 116 16.84 -3.92 -1.64
N VAL A 117 17.29 -2.95 -0.85
CA VAL A 117 16.47 -1.83 -0.39
C VAL A 117 15.94 -1.01 -1.58
N ALA A 118 16.81 -0.69 -2.55
CA ALA A 118 16.42 0.03 -3.76
C ALA A 118 15.35 -0.73 -4.57
N ARG A 119 15.51 -2.05 -4.71
CA ARG A 119 14.56 -2.91 -5.43
C ARG A 119 13.20 -2.99 -4.72
N LEU A 120 13.17 -3.07 -3.39
CA LEU A 120 11.93 -3.01 -2.59
C LEU A 120 11.20 -1.68 -2.77
N LEU A 121 11.95 -0.58 -2.79
CA LEU A 121 11.42 0.76 -3.04
C LEU A 121 10.97 0.97 -4.50
N GLY A 122 11.34 0.08 -5.43
CA GLY A 122 11.03 0.22 -6.85
C GLY A 122 11.80 1.36 -7.50
N HIS A 123 13.11 1.42 -7.22
CA HIS A 123 14.12 2.19 -7.94
C HIS A 123 14.89 1.29 -8.92
#